data_AF-A0A923RQH7-F1
#
_entry.id   AF-A0A923RQH7-F1
#
_cell.length_a   1.000
_cell.length_b   1.000
_cell.length_c   1.000
_cell.angle_alpha   90.00
_cell.angle_beta   90.00
_cell.angle_gamma   90.00
#
_symmetry.space_group_name_H-M   'P 1'
#
loop_
_entity.id
_entity.type
_entity.pdbx_description
1 polymer ?
#
loop_
_entity_poly.entity_id
_entity_poly.type
_entity_poly.pdbx_seq_one_letter_code
_entity_poly.pdbx_strand_id
1 'polypeptide(L)'
;MSLQVNDRVIFPNGRKKAFTLSYDDGILQDRKLIALLDKYRVKATFNLNPGLFGQRGTVAAGKKEVPHIKADKDEIQQLYRNHEIAAHGQYHICMTGMDTAKVTAEILDSRRELEKLTQRTVTGYAYAFGAYDDITLQALKASGIRYARTIESTRRFDIPQNFLTWHPTCHHNDEKLFELADEFLSDELYFSLHTPAKLFYVWGHSYEFDQCENWEYMEQFLEKVSGHADVWYAANGEVQEYIEAYHRLVFSADAEFVYNPSAISVYIGGMFTDEYVEVPSGGTAKLIPPVNM
;
A
#
# COMPACT_ATOMS: atom_id res chain seq x y z
N MET A 1 -13.21 -35.75 -3.17
CA MET A 1 -11.80 -35.48 -2.85
C MET A 1 -11.34 -34.40 -3.77
N SER A 2 -10.94 -33.27 -3.21
CA SER A 2 -10.39 -32.14 -3.95
C SER A 2 -8.92 -32.00 -3.57
N LEU A 3 -8.07 -31.51 -4.48
CA LEU A 3 -6.66 -31.24 -4.18
C LEU A 3 -6.45 -29.74 -4.01
N GLN A 4 -5.61 -29.36 -3.05
CA GLN A 4 -5.10 -28.00 -2.92
C GLN A 4 -3.66 -27.96 -3.44
N VAL A 5 -3.41 -27.10 -4.42
CA VAL A 5 -2.07 -26.81 -4.94
C VAL A 5 -1.35 -25.76 -4.07
N ASN A 6 -0.03 -25.88 -3.97
CA ASN A 6 0.82 -25.05 -3.11
C ASN A 6 1.59 -23.99 -3.92
N ASP A 7 0.86 -23.33 -4.82
CA ASP A 7 1.34 -22.29 -5.73
C ASP A 7 0.84 -20.89 -5.31
N ARG A 8 0.24 -20.75 -4.13
CA ARG A 8 -0.37 -19.50 -3.68
C ARG A 8 0.68 -18.54 -3.16
N VAL A 9 0.56 -17.25 -3.48
CA VAL A 9 1.45 -16.23 -2.95
C VAL A 9 1.41 -16.20 -1.42
N ILE A 10 2.58 -16.13 -0.81
CA ILE A 10 2.79 -15.68 0.58
C ILE A 10 3.89 -14.61 0.54
N PHE A 11 4.14 -13.94 1.66
CA PHE A 11 5.09 -12.82 1.74
C PHE A 11 6.53 -13.29 2.03
N PRO A 12 7.53 -12.41 1.86
CA PRO A 12 8.94 -12.77 2.03
C PRO A 12 9.25 -13.53 3.31
N ASN A 13 10.10 -14.55 3.21
CA ASN A 13 10.51 -15.45 4.29
C ASN A 13 9.36 -16.28 4.88
N GLY A 14 8.38 -16.66 4.07
CA GLY A 14 7.28 -17.55 4.50
C GLY A 14 6.18 -16.85 5.30
N ARG A 15 6.18 -15.52 5.38
CA ARG A 15 5.21 -14.75 6.15
C ARG A 15 3.82 -14.83 5.51
N LYS A 16 2.78 -15.04 6.32
CA LYS A 16 1.38 -15.07 5.86
C LYS A 16 0.67 -13.73 6.06
N LYS A 17 1.32 -12.73 6.65
CA LYS A 17 0.73 -11.42 6.96
C LYS A 17 1.60 -10.29 6.41
N ALA A 18 0.99 -9.26 5.83
CA ALA A 18 1.65 -8.02 5.46
C ALA A 18 0.84 -6.81 5.92
N PHE A 19 1.54 -5.78 6.39
CA PHE A 19 0.95 -4.54 6.86
C PHE A 19 1.53 -3.36 6.09
N THR A 20 0.65 -2.49 5.59
CA THR A 20 1.01 -1.26 4.88
C THR A 20 0.12 -0.11 5.30
N LEU A 21 0.70 1.08 5.29
CA LEU A 21 0.03 2.35 5.62
C LEU A 21 0.17 3.33 4.47
N SER A 22 -0.85 4.17 4.27
CA SER A 22 -0.68 5.34 3.40
C SER A 22 -1.30 6.60 3.98
N TYR A 23 -0.60 7.73 3.84
CA TYR A 23 -1.09 9.03 4.31
C TYR A 23 -0.98 10.08 3.23
N ASP A 24 -1.94 11.01 3.22
CA ASP A 24 -2.12 11.92 2.10
C ASP A 24 -1.62 13.34 2.42
N ASP A 25 -1.63 14.16 1.39
CA ASP A 25 -1.47 15.60 1.39
C ASP A 25 -0.06 16.17 1.58
N GLY A 26 0.86 15.48 2.25
CA GLY A 26 2.21 16.02 2.46
C GLY A 26 2.24 17.25 3.36
N ILE A 27 1.69 17.11 4.57
CA ILE A 27 1.42 18.21 5.50
C ILE A 27 2.35 18.16 6.71
N LEU A 28 2.48 19.28 7.44
CA LEU A 28 3.44 19.39 8.54
C LEU A 28 3.25 18.34 9.66
N GLN A 29 2.02 17.88 9.88
CA GLN A 29 1.71 16.81 10.84
C GLN A 29 2.39 15.48 10.49
N ASP A 30 2.74 15.26 9.22
CA ASP A 30 3.50 14.08 8.78
C ASP A 30 4.83 13.97 9.53
N ARG A 31 5.45 15.08 9.94
CA ARG A 31 6.69 15.06 10.74
C ARG A 31 6.52 14.26 12.03
N LYS A 32 5.40 14.44 12.73
CA LYS A 32 5.10 13.72 13.99
C LYS A 32 4.73 12.27 13.69
N LEU A 33 3.93 12.03 12.66
CA LEU A 33 3.55 10.68 12.24
C LEU A 33 4.78 9.85 11.82
N ILE A 34 5.66 10.39 10.99
CA ILE A 34 6.90 9.75 10.54
C ILE A 34 7.80 9.40 11.74
N ALA A 35 7.95 10.31 12.70
CA ALA A 35 8.71 10.01 13.92
C ALA A 35 8.13 8.82 14.70
N LEU A 36 6.80 8.69 14.76
CA LEU A 36 6.14 7.52 15.36
C LEU A 36 6.37 6.26 14.51
N LEU A 37 6.19 6.32 13.19
CA LEU A 37 6.40 5.18 12.30
C LEU A 37 7.85 4.66 12.36
N ASP A 38 8.84 5.57 12.34
CA ASP A 38 10.26 5.25 12.51
C ASP A 38 10.54 4.59 13.86
N LYS A 39 9.93 5.10 14.96
CA LYS A 39 10.06 4.52 16.32
C LYS A 39 9.61 3.05 16.34
N TYR A 40 8.51 2.72 15.67
CA TYR A 40 7.95 1.37 15.62
C TYR A 40 8.47 0.54 14.41
N ARG A 41 9.38 1.08 13.60
CA ARG A 41 9.94 0.46 12.39
C ARG A 41 8.87 0.03 11.38
N VAL A 42 7.81 0.81 11.27
CA VAL A 42 6.72 0.60 10.33
C VAL A 42 6.93 1.50 9.11
N LYS A 43 6.91 0.90 7.91
CA LYS A 43 6.95 1.66 6.66
C LYS A 43 5.56 2.17 6.29
N ALA A 44 5.54 3.23 5.49
CA ALA A 44 4.31 3.83 4.98
C ALA A 44 4.57 4.47 3.61
N THR A 45 3.49 4.80 2.94
CA THR A 45 3.44 5.52 1.66
C THR A 45 2.83 6.88 1.86
N PHE A 46 3.53 7.95 1.47
CA PHE A 46 2.98 9.30 1.55
C PHE A 46 2.58 9.79 0.15
N ASN A 47 1.30 10.09 -0.03
CA ASN A 47 0.72 10.54 -1.31
C ASN A 47 0.75 12.08 -1.35
N LEU A 48 1.67 12.65 -2.14
CA LEU A 48 2.01 14.07 -2.08
C LEU A 48 1.42 14.89 -3.24
N ASN A 49 1.22 16.20 -3.00
CA ASN A 49 0.77 17.18 -3.99
C ASN A 49 1.84 18.24 -4.25
N PRO A 50 2.77 18.04 -5.19
CA PRO A 50 3.93 18.91 -5.32
C PRO A 50 3.62 20.34 -5.81
N GLY A 51 2.48 20.54 -6.46
CA GLY A 51 1.96 21.85 -6.84
C GLY A 51 1.43 22.66 -5.66
N LEU A 52 1.22 22.02 -4.50
CA LEU A 52 0.73 22.66 -3.28
C LEU A 52 1.80 22.85 -2.21
N PHE A 53 3.03 22.37 -2.40
CA PHE A 53 4.11 22.53 -1.41
C PHE A 53 4.33 23.99 -1.01
N GLY A 54 4.53 24.22 0.30
CA GLY A 54 4.66 25.54 0.92
C GLY A 54 3.37 26.35 1.09
N GLN A 55 2.22 25.84 0.60
CA GLN A 55 0.93 26.49 0.83
C GLN A 55 0.51 26.36 2.29
N ARG A 56 -0.11 27.43 2.80
CA ARG A 56 -0.59 27.54 4.18
C ARG A 56 -2.10 27.70 4.18
N GLY A 57 -2.78 26.88 4.98
CA GLY A 57 -4.22 26.95 5.16
C GLY A 57 -4.67 26.23 6.41
N THR A 58 -5.98 26.01 6.48
CA THR A 58 -6.65 25.25 7.53
C THR A 58 -7.62 24.26 6.90
N VAL A 59 -7.95 23.21 7.63
CA VAL A 59 -8.97 22.24 7.25
C VAL A 59 -10.03 22.16 8.34
N ALA A 60 -11.29 22.34 7.94
CA ALA A 60 -12.46 22.29 8.82
C ALA A 60 -13.36 21.07 8.54
N ALA A 61 -12.94 20.17 7.65
CA ALA A 61 -13.59 18.88 7.45
C ALA A 61 -13.27 17.98 8.65
N GLY A 62 -14.04 18.08 9.74
CA GLY A 62 -13.82 17.30 10.96
C GLY A 62 -14.40 17.95 12.21
N LYS A 63 -13.98 17.46 13.39
CA LYS A 63 -14.47 17.93 14.71
C LYS A 63 -13.99 19.34 15.06
N LYS A 64 -12.83 19.76 14.53
CA LYS A 64 -12.16 21.02 14.84
C LYS A 64 -11.40 21.50 13.62
N GLU A 65 -11.34 22.81 13.43
CA GLU A 65 -10.47 23.41 12.44
C GLU A 65 -9.02 23.34 12.90
N VAL A 66 -8.14 22.81 12.06
CA VAL A 66 -6.71 22.66 12.35
C VAL A 66 -5.87 23.17 11.18
N PRO A 67 -4.58 23.50 11.41
CA PRO A 67 -3.67 23.86 10.32
C PRO A 67 -3.56 22.73 9.28
N HIS A 68 -3.69 23.09 8.01
CA HIS A 68 -3.38 22.23 6.86
C HIS A 68 -2.32 22.95 6.06
N ILE A 69 -1.07 22.76 6.48
CA ILE A 69 0.09 23.43 5.91
C ILE A 69 0.91 22.39 5.18
N LYS A 70 1.10 22.59 3.89
CA LYS A 70 1.88 21.70 3.03
C LYS A 70 3.36 21.88 3.35
N ALA A 71 4.10 20.77 3.40
CA ALA A 71 5.54 20.76 3.61
C ALA A 71 6.27 21.59 2.53
N ASP A 72 7.41 22.17 2.89
CA ASP A 72 8.23 22.94 1.96
C ASP A 72 8.95 22.01 0.98
N LYS A 73 9.19 22.46 -0.26
CA LYS A 73 9.82 21.62 -1.31
C LYS A 73 11.17 21.05 -0.88
N ASP A 74 11.96 21.86 -0.16
CA ASP A 74 13.33 21.54 0.21
C ASP A 74 13.43 20.49 1.34
N GLU A 75 12.36 20.22 2.09
CA GLU A 75 12.37 19.20 3.14
C GLU A 75 11.86 17.83 2.68
N ILE A 76 11.13 17.74 1.55
CA ILE A 76 10.44 16.51 1.11
C ILE A 76 11.37 15.31 1.07
N GLN A 77 12.53 15.43 0.43
CA GLN A 77 13.47 14.31 0.29
C GLN A 77 13.93 13.79 1.67
N GLN A 78 14.25 14.70 2.59
CA GLN A 78 14.77 14.34 3.90
C GLN A 78 13.68 13.84 4.85
N LEU A 79 12.48 14.44 4.78
CA LEU A 79 11.33 14.11 5.60
C LEU A 79 10.86 12.67 5.35
N TYR A 80 10.69 12.29 4.09
CA TYR A 80 10.14 10.98 3.71
C TYR A 80 11.21 9.94 3.33
N ARG A 81 12.49 10.14 3.70
CA ARG A 81 13.62 9.30 3.27
C ARG A 81 13.47 7.79 3.55
N ASN A 82 12.79 7.43 4.63
CA ASN A 82 12.55 6.04 5.05
C ASN A 82 11.22 5.46 4.55
N HIS A 83 10.41 6.27 3.87
CA HIS A 83 9.06 5.95 3.45
C HIS A 83 8.95 6.00 1.93
N GLU A 84 7.87 5.46 1.38
CA GLU A 84 7.56 5.65 -0.03
C GLU A 84 6.91 7.02 -0.26
N ILE A 85 7.21 7.62 -1.41
CA ILE A 85 6.49 8.77 -1.93
C ILE A 85 5.67 8.31 -3.14
N ALA A 86 4.38 8.59 -3.10
CA ALA A 86 3.42 8.37 -4.18
C ALA A 86 2.78 9.71 -4.59
N ALA A 87 2.14 9.75 -5.75
CA ALA A 87 1.48 10.95 -6.26
C ALA A 87 0.03 11.05 -5.76
N HIS A 88 -0.44 12.25 -5.43
CA HIS A 88 -1.83 12.52 -5.09
C HIS A 88 -2.47 13.57 -6.02
N GLY A 89 -1.94 13.66 -7.25
CA GLY A 89 -2.19 14.76 -8.17
C GLY A 89 -1.29 15.96 -7.91
N GLN A 90 -1.19 16.87 -8.86
CA GLN A 90 -0.37 18.07 -8.77
C GLN A 90 -0.99 19.07 -7.77
N TYR A 91 -2.30 19.27 -7.87
CA TYR A 91 -3.08 20.30 -7.18
C TYR A 91 -4.26 19.73 -6.37
N HIS A 92 -4.33 18.42 -6.17
CA HIS A 92 -5.40 17.75 -5.42
C HIS A 92 -6.80 18.07 -5.99
N ILE A 93 -6.97 17.93 -7.31
CA ILE A 93 -8.25 18.18 -7.98
C ILE A 93 -9.04 16.89 -8.21
N CYS A 94 -10.37 16.97 -8.22
CA CYS A 94 -11.22 15.89 -8.68
C CYS A 94 -11.09 15.76 -10.21
N MET A 95 -10.52 14.65 -10.68
CA MET A 95 -10.27 14.42 -12.12
C MET A 95 -11.46 13.82 -12.87
N THR A 96 -12.47 13.30 -12.16
CA THR A 96 -13.65 12.68 -12.77
C THR A 96 -14.39 13.67 -13.68
N GLY A 97 -14.67 13.25 -14.91
CA GLY A 97 -15.34 14.07 -15.92
C GLY A 97 -14.45 15.15 -16.56
N MET A 98 -13.15 15.20 -16.23
CA MET A 98 -12.21 16.10 -16.90
C MET A 98 -11.76 15.54 -18.26
N ASP A 99 -11.31 16.45 -19.14
CA ASP A 99 -10.67 16.08 -20.40
C ASP A 99 -9.38 15.27 -20.17
N THR A 100 -9.15 14.25 -20.99
CA THR A 100 -8.01 13.33 -20.86
C THR A 100 -6.67 14.06 -20.82
N ALA A 101 -6.47 15.13 -21.61
CA ALA A 101 -5.20 15.86 -21.61
C ALA A 101 -4.95 16.55 -20.26
N LYS A 102 -5.99 17.07 -19.60
CA LYS A 102 -5.88 17.68 -18.27
C LYS A 102 -5.60 16.64 -17.18
N VAL A 103 -6.30 15.51 -17.23
CA VAL A 103 -6.06 14.37 -16.33
C VAL A 103 -4.61 13.89 -16.46
N THR A 104 -4.13 13.68 -17.69
CA THR A 104 -2.75 13.26 -17.93
C THR A 104 -1.73 14.30 -17.46
N ALA A 105 -1.99 15.60 -17.64
CA ALA A 105 -1.10 16.66 -17.14
C ALA A 105 -1.03 16.65 -15.61
N GLU A 106 -2.17 16.56 -14.92
CA GLU A 106 -2.25 16.51 -13.46
C GLU A 106 -1.44 15.34 -12.88
N ILE A 107 -1.46 14.18 -13.54
CA ILE A 107 -0.70 12.99 -13.15
C ILE A 107 0.80 13.15 -13.46
N LEU A 108 1.14 13.49 -14.71
CA LEU A 108 2.54 13.52 -15.15
C LEU A 108 3.34 14.66 -14.53
N ASP A 109 2.73 15.82 -14.31
CA ASP A 109 3.42 16.95 -13.68
C ASP A 109 3.69 16.65 -12.21
N SER A 110 2.74 16.02 -11.51
CA SER A 110 2.94 15.51 -10.14
C SER A 110 4.11 14.53 -10.07
N ARG A 111 4.13 13.52 -10.95
CA ARG A 111 5.23 12.56 -11.03
C ARG A 111 6.57 13.24 -11.30
N ARG A 112 6.66 14.08 -12.33
CA ARG A 112 7.90 14.77 -12.72
C ARG A 112 8.47 15.62 -11.59
N GLU A 113 7.63 16.36 -10.88
CA GLU A 113 8.10 17.21 -9.78
C GLU A 113 8.61 16.37 -8.61
N LEU A 114 7.87 15.33 -8.21
CA LEU A 114 8.30 14.44 -7.13
C LEU A 114 9.57 13.66 -7.48
N GLU A 115 9.69 13.13 -8.70
CA GLU A 115 10.88 12.42 -9.18
C GLU A 115 12.10 13.36 -9.23
N LYS A 116 11.92 14.61 -9.66
CA LYS A 116 12.98 15.62 -9.66
C LYS A 116 13.47 15.94 -8.23
N LEU A 117 12.55 16.08 -7.27
CA LEU A 117 12.89 16.40 -5.88
C LEU A 117 13.58 15.23 -5.16
N THR A 118 13.15 14.01 -5.44
CA THR A 118 13.50 12.84 -4.62
C THR A 118 14.54 11.93 -5.27
N GLN A 119 14.73 12.03 -6.58
CA GLN A 119 15.54 11.12 -7.40
C GLN A 119 15.07 9.65 -7.30
N ARG A 120 13.78 9.44 -7.02
CA ARG A 120 13.13 8.12 -6.93
C ARG A 120 11.98 8.09 -7.93
N THR A 121 11.77 6.95 -8.59
CA THR A 121 10.61 6.75 -9.48
C THR A 121 9.31 6.78 -8.69
N VAL A 122 8.31 7.50 -9.18
CA VAL A 122 6.99 7.58 -8.53
C VAL A 122 6.00 6.75 -9.35
N THR A 123 5.60 5.61 -8.81
CA THR A 123 4.67 4.66 -9.46
C THR A 123 3.37 4.44 -8.70
N GLY A 124 3.28 4.98 -7.47
CA GLY A 124 2.07 4.95 -6.65
C GLY A 124 1.19 6.17 -6.88
N TYR A 125 -0.12 5.99 -6.65
CA TYR A 125 -1.09 7.07 -6.70
C TYR A 125 -2.16 6.93 -5.60
N ALA A 126 -2.78 8.03 -5.20
CA ALA A 126 -4.04 8.02 -4.46
C ALA A 126 -5.03 8.95 -5.17
N TYR A 127 -6.27 8.49 -5.38
CA TYR A 127 -7.30 9.31 -6.00
C TYR A 127 -7.75 10.41 -5.04
N ALA A 128 -7.60 11.67 -5.44
CA ALA A 128 -8.16 12.80 -4.68
C ALA A 128 -9.67 12.58 -4.50
N PHE A 129 -10.15 12.74 -3.27
CA PHE A 129 -11.55 12.47 -2.88
C PHE A 129 -12.04 11.02 -3.15
N GLY A 130 -11.13 10.09 -3.44
CA GLY A 130 -11.48 8.74 -3.89
C GLY A 130 -12.20 8.68 -5.24
N ALA A 131 -12.24 9.80 -5.98
CA ALA A 131 -12.99 9.93 -7.22
C ALA A 131 -12.15 9.52 -8.43
N TYR A 132 -12.69 8.63 -9.24
CA TYR A 132 -12.09 8.20 -10.50
C TYR A 132 -13.16 7.78 -11.52
N ASP A 133 -12.77 7.74 -12.78
CA ASP A 133 -13.53 7.19 -13.90
C ASP A 133 -12.58 6.43 -14.84
N ASP A 134 -13.13 5.87 -15.93
CA ASP A 134 -12.34 5.13 -16.91
C ASP A 134 -11.24 5.99 -17.54
N ILE A 135 -11.50 7.27 -17.80
CA ILE A 135 -10.50 8.20 -18.35
C ILE A 135 -9.32 8.32 -17.40
N THR A 136 -9.60 8.52 -16.11
CA THR A 136 -8.59 8.64 -15.06
C THR A 136 -7.77 7.36 -14.92
N LEU A 137 -8.43 6.20 -14.90
CA LEU A 137 -7.75 4.91 -14.78
C LEU A 137 -6.83 4.64 -15.97
N GLN A 138 -7.30 4.88 -17.20
CA GLN A 138 -6.46 4.70 -18.40
C GLN A 138 -5.30 5.71 -18.43
N ALA A 139 -5.53 6.95 -18.01
CA ALA A 139 -4.48 7.96 -17.94
C ALA A 139 -3.39 7.60 -16.92
N LEU A 140 -3.76 7.10 -15.73
CA LEU A 140 -2.79 6.60 -14.75
C LEU A 140 -1.95 5.46 -15.32
N LYS A 141 -2.60 4.47 -15.93
CA LYS A 141 -1.93 3.32 -16.56
C LYS A 141 -0.96 3.76 -17.65
N ALA A 142 -1.41 4.61 -18.57
CA ALA A 142 -0.57 5.15 -19.65
C ALA A 142 0.58 6.03 -19.12
N SER A 143 0.38 6.62 -17.94
CA SER A 143 1.38 7.42 -17.23
C SER A 143 2.32 6.58 -16.36
N GLY A 144 2.32 5.25 -16.45
CA GLY A 144 3.25 4.39 -15.72
C GLY A 144 2.97 4.24 -14.22
N ILE A 145 1.78 4.64 -13.75
CA ILE A 145 1.32 4.32 -12.40
C ILE A 145 0.98 2.83 -12.33
N ARG A 146 1.43 2.17 -11.26
CA ARG A 146 1.29 0.72 -11.04
C ARG A 146 0.26 0.35 -9.98
N TYR A 147 -0.01 1.26 -9.04
CA TYR A 147 -1.14 1.15 -8.11
C TYR A 147 -1.78 2.50 -7.83
N ALA A 148 -3.06 2.48 -7.48
CA ALA A 148 -3.80 3.66 -7.06
C ALA A 148 -4.82 3.32 -5.96
N ARG A 149 -4.74 4.02 -4.82
CA ARG A 149 -5.64 3.82 -3.68
C ARG A 149 -6.96 4.59 -3.83
N THR A 150 -8.08 3.91 -3.59
CA THR A 150 -9.43 4.52 -3.43
C THR A 150 -9.70 4.89 -1.96
N ILE A 151 -10.97 5.14 -1.57
CA ILE A 151 -11.35 5.41 -0.17
C ILE A 151 -12.35 4.37 0.38
N GLU A 152 -12.73 3.38 -0.42
CA GLU A 152 -13.70 2.37 -0.01
C GLU A 152 -13.05 1.38 0.97
N SER A 153 -13.62 1.26 2.17
CA SER A 153 -13.11 0.34 3.20
C SER A 153 -13.73 -1.03 3.01
N THR A 154 -12.90 -2.02 2.68
CA THR A 154 -13.35 -3.40 2.49
C THR A 154 -13.60 -4.12 3.81
N ARG A 155 -12.92 -3.69 4.88
CA ARG A 155 -12.82 -4.39 6.17
C ARG A 155 -12.39 -5.86 6.00
N ARG A 156 -11.60 -6.13 4.95
CA ARG A 156 -11.06 -7.45 4.59
C ARG A 156 -9.54 -7.35 4.36
N PHE A 157 -8.88 -8.49 4.32
CA PHE A 157 -7.42 -8.60 4.15
C PHE A 157 -7.01 -9.14 2.78
N ASP A 158 -7.91 -9.09 1.80
CA ASP A 158 -7.62 -9.62 0.47
C ASP A 158 -6.58 -8.77 -0.27
N ILE A 159 -5.72 -9.45 -1.03
CA ILE A 159 -4.83 -8.79 -1.99
C ILE A 159 -5.68 -8.37 -3.21
N PRO A 160 -5.60 -7.09 -3.65
CA PRO A 160 -6.44 -6.61 -4.75
C PRO A 160 -6.08 -7.31 -6.06
N GLN A 161 -7.10 -7.64 -6.85
CA GLN A 161 -6.89 -8.19 -8.21
C GLN A 161 -6.48 -7.10 -9.21
N ASN A 162 -6.89 -5.85 -8.96
CA ASN A 162 -6.48 -4.68 -9.74
C ASN A 162 -5.90 -3.62 -8.82
N PHE A 163 -4.58 -3.44 -8.89
CA PHE A 163 -3.88 -2.45 -8.07
C PHE A 163 -4.21 -0.99 -8.44
N LEU A 164 -4.73 -0.71 -9.65
CA LEU A 164 -5.21 0.64 -10.01
C LEU A 164 -6.56 0.99 -9.37
N THR A 165 -7.22 0.03 -8.72
CA THR A 165 -8.41 0.23 -7.89
C THR A 165 -8.21 -0.49 -6.57
N TRP A 166 -7.18 -0.09 -5.84
CA TRP A 166 -6.84 -0.71 -4.56
C TRP A 166 -7.71 -0.11 -3.45
N HIS A 167 -8.69 -0.89 -3.01
CA HIS A 167 -9.51 -0.57 -1.84
C HIS A 167 -8.74 -0.91 -0.55
N PRO A 168 -8.55 0.04 0.38
CA PRO A 168 -7.92 -0.25 1.67
C PRO A 168 -8.78 -1.19 2.54
N THR A 169 -8.17 -1.76 3.58
CA THR A 169 -8.92 -2.49 4.61
C THR A 169 -9.80 -1.51 5.37
N CYS A 170 -9.23 -0.41 5.87
CA CYS A 170 -10.00 0.63 6.55
C CYS A 170 -9.26 1.97 6.60
N HIS A 171 -9.98 3.02 6.98
CA HIS A 171 -9.38 4.30 7.41
C HIS A 171 -8.89 4.19 8.86
N HIS A 172 -7.89 4.99 9.28
CA HIS A 172 -7.35 4.95 10.66
C HIS A 172 -8.37 5.36 11.73
N ASN A 173 -9.52 5.91 11.35
CA ASN A 173 -10.60 6.29 12.27
C ASN A 173 -11.80 5.33 12.17
N ASP A 174 -11.67 4.24 11.41
CA ASP A 174 -12.72 3.21 11.37
C ASP A 174 -12.92 2.66 12.78
N GLU A 175 -14.19 2.61 13.20
CA GLU A 175 -14.60 2.11 14.52
C GLU A 175 -14.06 0.69 14.79
N LYS A 176 -13.82 -0.11 13.75
CA LYS A 176 -13.31 -1.48 13.82
C LYS A 176 -11.80 -1.59 13.74
N LEU A 177 -11.04 -0.50 13.73
CA LEU A 177 -9.58 -0.54 13.51
C LEU A 177 -8.87 -1.56 14.42
N PHE A 178 -9.18 -1.55 15.73
CA PHE A 178 -8.56 -2.45 16.69
C PHE A 178 -9.08 -3.89 16.59
N GLU A 179 -10.36 -4.08 16.28
CA GLU A 179 -10.93 -5.43 16.01
C GLU A 179 -10.27 -6.06 14.77
N LEU A 180 -10.10 -5.28 13.70
CA LEU A 180 -9.39 -5.69 12.50
C LEU A 180 -7.91 -5.98 12.78
N ALA A 181 -7.27 -5.21 13.66
CA ALA A 181 -5.90 -5.50 14.09
C ALA A 181 -5.82 -6.84 14.84
N ASP A 182 -6.77 -7.14 15.72
CA ASP A 182 -6.85 -8.44 16.41
C ASP A 182 -7.07 -9.60 15.43
N GLU A 183 -8.00 -9.45 14.48
CA GLU A 183 -8.26 -10.46 13.44
C GLU A 183 -7.05 -10.66 12.50
N PHE A 184 -6.37 -9.57 12.14
CA PHE A 184 -5.17 -9.60 11.32
C PHE A 184 -4.04 -10.38 12.01
N LEU A 185 -3.77 -10.08 13.28
CA LEU A 185 -2.71 -10.68 14.06
C LEU A 185 -3.04 -12.13 14.47
N SER A 186 -4.32 -12.50 14.54
CA SER A 186 -4.75 -13.85 14.81
C SER A 186 -4.18 -14.87 13.82
N ASP A 187 -3.85 -16.05 14.33
CA ASP A 187 -3.43 -17.23 13.55
C ASP A 187 -4.62 -18.04 13.01
N GLU A 188 -5.84 -17.57 13.26
CA GLU A 188 -7.03 -18.13 12.63
C GLU A 188 -6.92 -18.07 11.11
N LEU A 189 -7.34 -19.17 10.48
CA LEU A 189 -7.31 -19.32 9.04
C LEU A 189 -8.16 -18.24 8.36
N TYR A 190 -7.51 -17.40 7.56
CA TYR A 190 -8.21 -16.48 6.68
C TYR A 190 -8.56 -17.18 5.38
N PHE A 191 -9.85 -17.49 5.21
CA PHE A 191 -10.31 -18.15 4.02
C PHE A 191 -10.45 -17.16 2.86
N SER A 192 -9.52 -17.25 1.90
CA SER A 192 -9.62 -16.60 0.61
C SER A 192 -9.32 -17.60 -0.50
N LEU A 193 -10.11 -17.58 -1.58
CA LEU A 193 -9.93 -18.48 -2.72
C LEU A 193 -8.64 -18.21 -3.50
N HIS A 194 -7.97 -17.08 -3.24
CA HIS A 194 -6.80 -16.64 -3.98
C HIS A 194 -5.48 -16.97 -3.26
N THR A 195 -5.42 -16.74 -1.94
CA THR A 195 -4.18 -16.86 -1.16
C THR A 195 -4.49 -17.04 0.34
N PRO A 196 -3.66 -17.77 1.11
CA PRO A 196 -3.75 -17.78 2.57
C PRO A 196 -3.21 -16.50 3.23
N ALA A 197 -2.67 -15.56 2.46
CA ALA A 197 -2.02 -14.36 2.97
C ALA A 197 -3.03 -13.25 3.32
N LYS A 198 -2.81 -12.58 4.46
CA LYS A 198 -3.55 -11.39 4.91
C LYS A 198 -2.78 -10.12 4.58
N LEU A 199 -3.40 -9.18 3.87
CA LEU A 199 -2.88 -7.83 3.63
C LEU A 199 -3.72 -6.80 4.38
N PHE A 200 -3.16 -6.23 5.44
CA PHE A 200 -3.83 -5.17 6.19
C PHE A 200 -3.34 -3.80 5.71
N TYR A 201 -4.23 -3.06 5.05
CA TYR A 201 -3.95 -1.75 4.47
C TYR A 201 -4.79 -0.66 5.13
N VAL A 202 -4.15 0.23 5.89
CA VAL A 202 -4.79 1.36 6.57
C VAL A 202 -4.37 2.69 5.93
N TRP A 203 -5.29 3.66 5.85
CA TRP A 203 -5.00 4.99 5.33
C TRP A 203 -5.58 6.12 6.19
N GLY A 204 -5.12 7.35 5.95
CA GLY A 204 -5.81 8.57 6.38
C GLY A 204 -4.95 9.83 6.25
N HIS A 205 -5.26 10.87 6.99
CA HIS A 205 -4.50 12.13 6.99
C HIS A 205 -3.95 12.44 8.38
N SER A 206 -2.69 12.85 8.46
CA SER A 206 -2.05 13.12 9.75
C SER A 206 -2.65 14.33 10.50
N TYR A 207 -3.33 15.26 9.81
CA TYR A 207 -4.06 16.36 10.47
C TYR A 207 -5.26 15.87 11.29
N GLU A 208 -5.85 14.71 10.98
CA GLU A 208 -7.04 14.21 11.66
C GLU A 208 -6.75 13.90 13.14
N PHE A 209 -5.49 13.59 13.46
CA PHE A 209 -5.05 13.39 14.84
C PHE A 209 -5.05 14.68 15.67
N ASP A 210 -4.78 15.83 15.04
CA ASP A 210 -4.95 17.14 15.68
C ASP A 210 -6.43 17.49 15.84
N GLN A 211 -7.28 17.15 14.85
CA GLN A 211 -8.72 17.42 14.91
C GLN A 211 -9.41 16.62 16.01
N CYS A 212 -8.98 15.37 16.20
CA CYS A 212 -9.54 14.46 17.18
C CYS A 212 -8.81 14.47 18.52
N GLU A 213 -7.69 15.21 18.62
CA GLU A 213 -6.84 15.28 19.81
C GLU A 213 -6.44 13.88 20.33
N ASN A 214 -6.05 13.00 19.40
CA ASN A 214 -5.90 11.55 19.66
C ASN A 214 -4.61 10.96 19.05
N TRP A 215 -3.48 11.67 19.11
CA TRP A 215 -2.19 11.12 18.66
C TRP A 215 -1.82 9.82 19.38
N GLU A 216 -2.20 9.68 20.64
CA GLU A 216 -2.01 8.48 21.45
C GLU A 216 -2.78 7.28 20.88
N TYR A 217 -3.90 7.50 20.19
CA TYR A 217 -4.67 6.44 19.53
C TYR A 217 -3.85 5.79 18.40
N MET A 218 -3.16 6.60 17.59
CA MET A 218 -2.27 6.08 16.55
C MET A 218 -1.07 5.34 17.15
N GLU A 219 -0.49 5.87 18.23
CA GLU A 219 0.64 5.23 18.90
C GLU A 219 0.25 3.86 19.51
N GLN A 220 -0.92 3.77 20.16
CA GLN A 220 -1.47 2.50 20.66
C GLN A 220 -1.72 1.50 19.53
N PHE A 221 -2.23 1.96 18.39
CA PHE A 221 -2.41 1.11 17.22
C PHE A 221 -1.07 0.59 16.70
N LEU A 222 -0.05 1.46 16.54
CA LEU A 222 1.29 1.05 16.12
C LEU A 222 1.94 0.08 17.10
N GLU A 223 1.80 0.31 18.40
CA GLU A 223 2.29 -0.60 19.45
C GLU A 223 1.68 -2.00 19.30
N LYS A 224 0.38 -2.08 18.98
CA LYS A 224 -0.31 -3.35 18.79
C LYS A 224 0.17 -4.10 17.53
N VAL A 225 0.28 -3.41 16.40
CA VAL A 225 0.51 -4.06 15.10
C VAL A 225 1.98 -4.23 14.72
N SER A 226 2.91 -3.56 15.39
CA SER A 226 4.34 -3.60 15.07
C SER A 226 5.11 -4.71 15.82
N GLY A 227 6.30 -5.05 15.33
CA GLY A 227 7.22 -5.98 16.01
C GLY A 227 6.93 -7.48 15.86
N HIS A 228 5.89 -7.86 15.09
CA HIS A 228 5.53 -9.25 14.85
C HIS A 228 6.40 -9.88 13.75
N ALA A 229 7.09 -10.98 14.06
CA ALA A 229 8.07 -11.58 13.15
C ALA A 229 7.45 -12.21 11.89
N ASP A 230 6.19 -12.62 12.00
CA ASP A 230 5.36 -13.21 10.95
C ASP A 230 4.64 -12.15 10.08
N VAL A 231 4.81 -10.87 10.38
CA VAL A 231 4.27 -9.74 9.60
C VAL A 231 5.36 -9.09 8.75
N TRP A 232 5.07 -8.91 7.46
CA TRP A 232 5.90 -8.11 6.57
C TRP A 232 5.43 -6.64 6.59
N TYR A 233 6.24 -5.76 7.15
CA TYR A 233 6.01 -4.31 7.15
C TYR A 233 6.58 -3.70 5.86
N ALA A 234 5.71 -3.22 4.99
CA ALA A 234 6.06 -2.79 3.65
C ALA A 234 5.34 -1.49 3.28
N ALA A 235 5.93 -0.72 2.37
CA ALA A 235 5.21 0.34 1.67
C ALA A 235 4.31 -0.24 0.56
N ASN A 236 3.37 0.54 0.05
CA ASN A 236 2.38 0.07 -0.93
C ASN A 236 3.03 -0.40 -2.23
N GLY A 237 4.06 0.30 -2.71
CA GLY A 237 4.84 -0.04 -3.88
C GLY A 237 5.64 -1.32 -3.71
N GLU A 238 6.17 -1.59 -2.52
CA GLU A 238 6.85 -2.87 -2.21
C GLU A 238 5.87 -4.04 -2.31
N VAL A 239 4.66 -3.89 -1.77
CA VAL A 239 3.59 -4.90 -1.89
C VAL A 239 3.19 -5.09 -3.36
N GLN A 240 2.92 -4.00 -4.08
CA GLN A 240 2.52 -4.07 -5.49
C GLN A 240 3.60 -4.75 -6.34
N GLU A 241 4.86 -4.35 -6.19
CA GLU A 241 5.99 -4.92 -6.93
C GLU A 241 6.15 -6.42 -6.64
N TYR A 242 6.01 -6.82 -5.38
CA TYR A 242 6.10 -8.21 -4.96
C TYR A 242 4.99 -9.08 -5.58
N ILE A 243 3.75 -8.60 -5.54
CA ILE A 243 2.62 -9.33 -6.15
C ILE A 243 2.75 -9.37 -7.68
N GLU A 244 3.26 -8.32 -8.31
CA GLU A 244 3.54 -8.37 -9.74
C GLU A 244 4.66 -9.36 -10.09
N ALA A 245 5.70 -9.46 -9.25
CA ALA A 245 6.74 -10.47 -9.43
C ALA A 245 6.17 -11.89 -9.33
N TYR A 246 5.25 -12.13 -8.39
CA TYR A 246 4.50 -13.38 -8.29
C TYR A 246 3.67 -13.67 -9.55
N HIS A 247 2.95 -12.69 -10.09
CA HIS A 247 2.18 -12.88 -11.32
C HIS A 247 3.05 -13.14 -12.56
N ARG A 248 4.35 -12.81 -12.51
CA ARG A 248 5.30 -13.10 -13.59
C ARG A 248 5.98 -14.46 -13.47
N LEU A 249 5.70 -15.24 -12.43
CA LEU A 249 6.21 -16.61 -12.33
C LEU A 249 5.76 -17.46 -13.53
N VAL A 250 6.66 -18.31 -14.01
CA VAL A 250 6.42 -19.19 -15.15
C VAL A 250 6.45 -20.64 -14.66
N PHE A 251 5.29 -21.28 -14.63
CA PHE A 251 5.12 -22.65 -14.13
C PHE A 251 5.32 -23.68 -15.25
N SER A 252 5.92 -24.81 -14.92
CA SER A 252 5.95 -25.97 -15.82
C SER A 252 4.53 -26.53 -16.00
N ALA A 253 4.24 -27.09 -17.18
CA ALA A 253 2.89 -27.57 -17.51
C ALA A 253 2.44 -28.77 -16.66
N ASP A 254 3.40 -29.52 -16.11
CA ASP A 254 3.21 -30.64 -15.19
C ASP A 254 3.19 -30.22 -13.71
N ALA A 255 3.38 -28.92 -13.41
CA ALA A 255 3.44 -28.36 -12.06
C ALA A 255 4.52 -29.00 -11.17
N GLU A 256 5.67 -29.38 -11.74
CA GLU A 256 6.83 -29.85 -10.98
C GLU A 256 7.78 -28.72 -10.55
N PHE A 257 7.91 -27.67 -11.37
CA PHE A 257 8.82 -26.56 -11.10
C PHE A 257 8.28 -25.22 -11.58
N VAL A 258 8.90 -24.15 -11.07
CA VAL A 258 8.55 -22.76 -11.39
C VAL A 258 9.80 -21.93 -11.58
N TYR A 259 9.80 -21.08 -12.60
CA TYR A 259 10.86 -20.12 -12.91
C TYR A 259 10.41 -18.69 -12.56
N ASN A 260 11.29 -17.94 -11.91
CA ASN A 260 11.07 -16.54 -11.55
C ASN A 260 11.93 -15.61 -12.43
N PRO A 261 11.35 -14.90 -13.41
CA PRO A 261 12.08 -13.96 -14.25
C PRO A 261 12.33 -12.59 -13.57
N SER A 262 11.84 -12.37 -12.35
CA SER A 262 11.92 -11.08 -11.66
C SER A 262 13.25 -10.89 -10.93
N ALA A 263 13.56 -9.64 -10.58
CA ALA A 263 14.77 -9.23 -9.84
C ALA A 263 14.69 -9.44 -8.32
N ILE A 264 13.60 -10.05 -7.82
CA ILE A 264 13.38 -10.33 -6.40
C ILE A 264 12.94 -11.79 -6.23
N SER A 265 13.30 -12.40 -5.10
CA SER A 265 12.77 -13.73 -4.73
C SER A 265 11.27 -13.63 -4.44
N VAL A 266 10.53 -14.65 -4.85
CA VAL A 266 9.09 -14.77 -4.59
C VAL A 266 8.84 -16.03 -3.77
N TYR A 267 7.95 -15.95 -2.79
CA TYR A 267 7.61 -17.06 -1.92
C TYR A 267 6.20 -17.55 -2.23
N ILE A 268 6.07 -18.87 -2.39
CA ILE A 268 4.80 -19.56 -2.64
C ILE A 268 4.56 -20.63 -1.59
N GLY A 269 3.30 -20.86 -1.26
CA GLY A 269 2.88 -21.85 -0.28
C GLY A 269 1.43 -22.27 -0.47
N GLY A 270 0.85 -22.83 0.60
CA GLY A 270 -0.50 -23.37 0.56
C GLY A 270 -1.36 -22.96 1.75
N MET A 271 -2.66 -23.22 1.62
CA MET A 271 -3.64 -22.93 2.66
C MET A 271 -3.59 -23.93 3.82
N PHE A 272 -3.36 -25.20 3.52
CA PHE A 272 -3.35 -26.30 4.50
C PHE A 272 -1.95 -26.84 4.79
N THR A 273 -0.90 -26.03 4.55
CA THR A 273 0.49 -26.37 4.87
C THR A 273 1.26 -25.15 5.38
N ASP A 274 2.27 -25.40 6.20
CA ASP A 274 3.27 -24.40 6.61
C ASP A 274 4.55 -24.49 5.79
N GLU A 275 4.65 -25.49 4.91
CA GLU A 275 5.72 -25.55 3.93
C GLU A 275 5.56 -24.45 2.88
N TYR A 276 6.70 -23.87 2.50
CA TYR A 276 6.78 -22.89 1.43
C TYR A 276 8.04 -23.08 0.62
N VAL A 277 8.02 -22.50 -0.59
CA VAL A 277 9.15 -22.49 -1.52
C VAL A 277 9.55 -21.06 -1.77
N GLU A 278 10.84 -20.77 -1.61
CA GLU A 278 11.45 -19.60 -2.22
C GLU A 278 11.77 -19.90 -3.68
N VAL A 279 11.22 -19.10 -4.59
CA VAL A 279 11.61 -19.08 -6.00
C VAL A 279 12.61 -17.93 -6.19
N PRO A 280 13.92 -18.21 -6.25
CA PRO A 280 14.94 -17.19 -6.24
C PRO A 280 14.86 -16.28 -7.48
N SER A 281 15.28 -15.03 -7.34
CA SER A 281 15.37 -14.09 -8.48
C SER A 281 16.18 -14.69 -9.63
N GLY A 282 15.62 -14.66 -10.84
CA GLY A 282 16.25 -15.20 -12.04
C GLY A 282 16.46 -16.71 -12.02
N GLY A 283 15.85 -17.44 -11.09
CA GLY A 283 16.08 -18.86 -10.87
C GLY A 283 14.82 -19.72 -10.89
N THR A 284 15.02 -21.02 -10.66
CA THR A 284 13.97 -22.04 -10.70
C THR A 284 13.91 -22.77 -9.37
N ALA A 285 12.70 -23.14 -8.92
CA ALA A 285 12.48 -23.96 -7.74
C ALA A 285 11.48 -25.09 -8.04
N LYS A 286 11.57 -26.18 -7.27
CA LYS A 286 10.59 -27.28 -7.31
C LYS A 286 9.35 -26.89 -6.50
N LEU A 287 8.17 -27.27 -6.97
CA LEU A 287 6.91 -27.03 -6.27
C LEU A 287 6.68 -28.07 -5.16
N ILE A 288 5.94 -27.67 -4.13
CA ILE A 288 5.45 -28.60 -3.09
C ILE A 288 4.29 -29.41 -3.68
N PRO A 289 4.27 -30.75 -3.53
CA PRO A 289 3.18 -31.59 -4.03
C PRO A 289 1.81 -31.15 -3.49
N PRO A 290 0.72 -31.33 -4.25
CA PRO A 290 -0.63 -31.02 -3.78
C PRO A 290 -1.01 -31.80 -2.52
N VAL A 291 -1.83 -31.19 -1.65
CA VAL A 291 -2.38 -31.84 -0.45
C VAL A 291 -3.86 -32.19 -0.66
N ASN A 292 -4.29 -33.30 -0.06
CA ASN A 292 -5.70 -33.71 -0.07
C ASN A 292 -6.53 -32.81 0.84
N MET A 293 -7.65 -32.30 0.32
CA MET A 293 -8.70 -31.59 1.07
C MET A 293 -9.84 -32.53 1.46
#